data_AF-U2N568-F1
#
_entry.id   AF-U2N568-F1
#
_cell.length_a   1.000
_cell.length_b   1.000
_cell.length_c   1.000
_cell.angle_alpha   90.00
_cell.angle_beta   90.00
_cell.angle_gamma   90.00
#
_symmetry.space_group_name_H-M   'P 1'
#
loop_
_entity.id
_entity.type
_entity.pdbx_description
1 polymer ?
#
loop_
_entity_poly.entity_id
_entity_poly.type
_entity_poly.pdbx_seq_one_letter_code
_entity_poly.pdbx_strand_id
1 'polypeptide(L)'
;MRKSYKKFYSENKLFSKLKKYATKAGTKVVYAILILFYAMKKPEISMKEKLIVIGALGYFIAPIDSIPDFIPLAGFTDDFGALMFALIKIARHVDDEVKTKAKNKLDSWFKSINEDDLIVVERRLFT
;
A
#
# COMPACT_ATOMS: atom_id res chain seq x y z
N MET A 1 20.11 -26.96 29.53
CA MET A 1 19.59 -25.70 28.93
C MET A 1 18.11 -25.85 28.58
N ARG A 2 17.14 -25.55 29.47
CA ARG A 2 15.69 -25.73 29.15
C ARG A 2 14.69 -24.94 30.04
N LYS A 3 15.06 -23.78 30.59
CA LYS A 3 14.18 -23.03 31.52
C LYS A 3 13.99 -21.52 31.26
N SER A 4 14.37 -20.96 30.11
CA SER A 4 14.32 -19.49 29.89
C SER A 4 13.32 -18.96 28.84
N TYR A 5 12.73 -19.80 27.97
CA TYR A 5 11.82 -19.32 26.90
C TYR A 5 10.34 -19.19 27.30
N LYS A 6 9.88 -19.90 28.34
CA LYS A 6 8.48 -19.84 28.79
C LYS A 6 8.10 -18.54 29.53
N LYS A 7 9.06 -17.73 29.98
CA LYS A 7 8.80 -16.48 30.74
C LYS A 7 8.51 -15.26 29.86
N PHE A 8 8.83 -15.29 28.57
CA PHE A 8 8.70 -14.14 27.66
C PHE A 8 7.62 -14.31 26.59
N TYR A 9 7.11 -15.52 26.39
CA TYR A 9 6.06 -15.81 25.43
C TYR A 9 4.69 -15.90 26.13
N SER A 10 3.79 -14.99 25.77
CA SER A 10 2.36 -15.08 26.08
C SER A 10 1.64 -14.94 24.75
N GLU A 11 0.70 -15.83 24.47
CA GLU A 11 -0.11 -15.81 23.24
C GLU A 11 -0.77 -14.43 23.03
N ASN A 12 -1.26 -13.81 24.11
CA ASN A 12 -1.83 -12.47 24.10
C ASN A 12 -0.82 -11.40 23.62
N LYS A 13 0.45 -11.50 24.02
CA LYS A 13 1.53 -10.60 23.54
C LYS A 13 1.87 -10.84 22.07
N LEU A 14 1.80 -12.08 21.61
CA LEU A 14 1.99 -12.40 20.19
C LEU A 14 0.84 -11.84 19.34
N PHE A 15 -0.40 -12.15 19.69
CA PHE A 15 -1.57 -11.70 18.92
C PHE A 15 -1.70 -10.17 18.89
N SER A 16 -1.42 -9.49 20.01
CA SER A 16 -1.39 -8.02 20.04
C SER A 16 -0.29 -7.44 19.13
N LYS A 17 0.90 -8.05 19.13
CA LYS A 17 1.98 -7.66 18.22
C LYS A 17 1.60 -7.90 16.76
N LEU A 18 1.07 -9.09 16.43
CA LEU A 18 0.60 -9.43 15.08
C LEU A 18 -0.49 -8.46 14.60
N LYS A 19 -1.51 -8.20 15.42
CA LYS A 19 -2.56 -7.23 15.11
C LYS A 19 -1.99 -5.84 14.81
N LYS A 20 -1.03 -5.36 15.62
CA LYS A 20 -0.37 -4.07 15.40
C LYS A 20 0.35 -4.01 14.05
N TYR A 21 1.12 -5.05 13.70
CA TYR A 21 1.81 -5.08 12.41
C TYR A 21 0.85 -5.24 11.23
N ALA A 22 -0.20 -6.04 11.37
CA ALA A 22 -1.23 -6.20 10.34
C ALA A 22 -1.97 -4.89 10.08
N THR A 23 -2.36 -4.16 11.13
CA THR A 23 -2.95 -2.81 11.00
C THR A 23 -1.97 -1.87 10.31
N LYS A 24 -0.72 -1.80 10.78
CA LYS A 24 0.32 -0.94 10.19
C LYS A 24 0.59 -1.24 8.70
N ALA A 25 0.67 -2.51 8.32
CA ALA A 25 0.84 -2.92 6.93
C ALA A 25 -0.41 -2.58 6.10
N GLY A 26 -1.60 -2.93 6.61
CA GLY A 26 -2.88 -2.66 5.96
C GLY A 26 -3.09 -1.17 5.69
N THR A 27 -2.85 -0.31 6.68
CA THR A 27 -2.96 1.15 6.53
C THR A 27 -2.07 1.67 5.41
N LYS A 28 -0.82 1.19 5.29
CA LYS A 28 0.12 1.62 4.24
C LYS A 28 -0.33 1.19 2.85
N VAL A 29 -0.69 -0.08 2.70
CA VAL A 29 -1.13 -0.64 1.42
C VAL A 29 -2.39 0.06 0.95
N VAL A 30 -3.38 0.20 1.83
CA VAL A 30 -4.65 0.85 1.50
C VAL A 30 -4.44 2.33 1.19
N TYR A 31 -3.60 3.04 1.95
CA TYR A 31 -3.28 4.44 1.65
C TYR A 31 -2.62 4.62 0.27
N ALA A 32 -1.65 3.76 -0.07
CA ALA A 32 -1.01 3.76 -1.39
C ALA A 32 -2.03 3.56 -2.52
N ILE A 33 -2.94 2.58 -2.37
CA ILE A 33 -4.03 2.32 -3.32
C ILE A 33 -4.95 3.53 -3.46
N LEU A 34 -5.29 4.19 -2.35
CA LEU A 34 -6.16 5.36 -2.37
C LEU A 34 -5.47 6.57 -3.05
N ILE A 35 -4.18 6.78 -2.82
CA ILE A 35 -3.41 7.80 -3.55
C ILE A 35 -3.46 7.53 -5.06
N LEU A 36 -3.14 6.30 -5.48
CA LEU A 36 -3.20 5.89 -6.88
C LEU A 36 -4.58 6.17 -7.50
N PHE A 37 -5.64 5.75 -6.79
CA PHE A 37 -7.02 5.91 -7.23
C PHE A 37 -7.47 7.37 -7.35
N TYR A 38 -7.09 8.25 -6.41
CA TYR A 38 -7.48 9.66 -6.49
C TYR A 38 -6.61 10.44 -7.48
N ALA A 39 -5.31 10.16 -7.55
CA ALA A 39 -4.42 10.80 -8.51
C ALA A 39 -4.79 10.48 -9.96
N MET A 40 -5.18 9.23 -10.26
CA MET A 40 -5.58 8.86 -11.64
C MET A 40 -6.85 9.54 -12.14
N LYS A 41 -7.64 10.14 -11.25
CA LYS A 41 -8.86 10.89 -11.60
C LYS A 41 -8.56 12.33 -12.01
N LYS A 42 -7.34 12.84 -11.78
CA LYS A 42 -6.97 14.19 -12.21
C LYS A 42 -6.97 14.29 -13.74
N PRO A 43 -7.35 15.43 -14.32
CA PRO A 43 -7.33 15.63 -15.77
C PRO A 43 -5.91 15.66 -16.35
N GLU A 44 -4.93 16.06 -15.55
CA GLU A 44 -3.52 16.22 -15.95
C GLU A 44 -2.78 14.90 -16.20
N ILE A 45 -3.28 13.79 -15.64
CA ILE A 45 -2.59 12.50 -15.75
C ILE A 45 -2.74 11.90 -17.16
N SER A 46 -1.60 11.56 -17.77
CA SER A 46 -1.58 11.04 -19.14
C SER A 46 -2.24 9.67 -19.23
N MET A 47 -2.69 9.29 -20.43
CA MET A 47 -3.28 7.96 -20.66
C MET A 47 -2.32 6.82 -20.31
N LYS A 48 -1.02 6.99 -20.58
CA LYS A 48 0.02 6.01 -20.23
C LYS A 48 0.12 5.81 -18.72
N GLU A 49 0.12 6.90 -17.96
CA GLU A 49 0.17 6.84 -16.49
C GLU A 49 -1.11 6.22 -15.91
N LYS A 50 -2.30 6.55 -16.44
CA LYS A 50 -3.55 5.89 -16.06
C LYS A 50 -3.50 4.38 -16.27
N LEU A 51 -2.98 3.92 -17.42
CA LEU A 51 -2.84 2.49 -17.70
C LEU A 51 -1.90 1.79 -16.71
N ILE A 52 -0.80 2.44 -16.30
CA ILE A 52 0.10 1.90 -15.27
C ILE A 52 -0.64 1.75 -13.94
N VAL A 53 -1.39 2.77 -13.52
CA VAL A 53 -2.18 2.73 -12.27
C VAL A 53 -3.24 1.64 -12.33
N ILE A 54 -4.01 1.58 -13.42
CA ILE A 54 -5.04 0.55 -13.62
C ILE A 54 -4.42 -0.85 -13.62
N GLY A 55 -3.25 -1.02 -14.26
CA GLY A 55 -2.50 -2.27 -14.24
C GLY A 55 -2.10 -2.68 -12.83
N ALA A 56 -1.54 -1.75 -12.04
CA ALA A 56 -1.13 -2.03 -10.65
C ALA A 56 -2.32 -2.32 -9.72
N LEU A 57 -3.42 -1.55 -9.84
CA LEU A 57 -4.64 -1.80 -9.07
C LEU A 57 -5.33 -3.09 -9.49
N GLY A 58 -5.36 -3.37 -10.79
CA GLY A 58 -5.89 -4.60 -11.37
C GLY A 58 -5.10 -5.82 -10.90
N TYR A 59 -3.77 -5.74 -10.91
CA TYR A 59 -2.88 -6.76 -10.34
C TYR A 59 -3.19 -7.02 -8.87
N PHE A 60 -3.36 -5.98 -8.06
CA PHE A 60 -3.64 -6.11 -6.62
C PHE A 60 -4.97 -6.82 -6.31
N ILE A 61 -6.00 -6.64 -7.15
CA ILE A 61 -7.31 -7.29 -6.97
C ILE A 61 -7.48 -8.58 -7.75
N ALA A 62 -6.55 -8.91 -8.65
CA ALA A 62 -6.68 -10.05 -9.54
C ALA A 62 -6.71 -11.36 -8.72
N PRO A 63 -7.55 -12.33 -9.10
CA PRO A 63 -7.33 -13.70 -8.67
C PRO A 63 -5.95 -14.10 -9.18
N ILE A 64 -5.10 -14.66 -8.30
CA ILE A 64 -3.69 -15.00 -8.59
C ILE A 64 -3.54 -15.78 -9.92
N ASP A 65 -4.55 -16.57 -10.30
CA ASP A 65 -4.58 -17.38 -11.52
C ASP A 65 -4.88 -16.61 -12.83
N SER A 66 -5.12 -15.30 -12.79
CA SER A 66 -5.54 -14.50 -13.96
C SER A 66 -4.41 -13.70 -14.62
N ILE A 67 -3.19 -13.76 -14.08
CA ILE A 67 -2.04 -12.99 -14.58
C ILE A 67 -1.25 -13.88 -15.55
N PRO A 68 -1.22 -13.54 -16.85
CA PRO A 68 -0.49 -14.34 -17.81
C PRO A 68 1.03 -14.28 -17.59
N ASP A 69 1.72 -15.40 -17.77
CA ASP A 69 3.18 -15.55 -17.59
C ASP A 69 4.04 -14.62 -18.47
N PHE A 70 3.46 -13.99 -19.50
CA PHE A 70 4.17 -13.12 -20.44
C PHE A 70 4.31 -11.66 -19.98
N ILE A 71 3.84 -11.30 -18.78
CA ILE A 71 4.06 -9.96 -18.20
C ILE A 71 5.55 -9.85 -17.81
N PRO A 72 6.38 -9.02 -18.47
CA PRO A 72 7.84 -8.96 -18.23
C PRO A 72 8.23 -8.45 -16.83
N LEU A 73 7.24 -8.06 -16.02
CA LEU A 73 7.39 -7.54 -14.66
C LEU A 73 7.16 -8.63 -13.58
N ALA A 74 6.91 -9.89 -13.96
CA ALA A 74 6.71 -11.00 -13.02
C ALA A 74 7.96 -11.31 -12.15
N GLY A 75 9.11 -10.65 -12.39
CA GLY A 75 10.29 -10.69 -11.53
C GLY A 75 10.32 -9.65 -10.40
N PHE A 76 9.32 -8.75 -10.28
CA PHE A 76 9.22 -7.70 -9.24
C PHE A 76 8.15 -8.00 -8.16
N THR A 77 7.78 -9.28 -8.02
CA THR A 77 6.55 -9.83 -7.41
C THR A 77 6.46 -9.84 -5.89
N ASP A 78 6.67 -8.69 -5.25
CA ASP A 78 5.88 -8.41 -4.04
C ASP A 78 4.66 -7.58 -4.48
N ASP A 79 3.43 -7.95 -4.10
CA ASP A 79 2.18 -7.22 -4.47
C ASP A 79 2.27 -5.71 -4.17
N PHE A 80 3.11 -5.37 -3.19
CA PHE A 80 3.43 -4.01 -2.81
C PHE A 80 4.35 -3.28 -3.80
N GLY A 81 5.26 -3.98 -4.47
CA GLY A 81 6.20 -3.45 -5.45
C GLY A 81 5.52 -2.84 -6.68
N ALA A 82 4.48 -3.49 -7.21
CA ALA A 82 3.69 -2.94 -8.32
C ALA A 82 2.99 -1.62 -7.94
N LEU A 83 2.39 -1.57 -6.75
CA LEU A 83 1.78 -0.35 -6.21
C LEU A 83 2.82 0.77 -6.03
N MET A 84 4.01 0.44 -5.49
CA MET A 84 5.09 1.42 -5.30
C MET A 84 5.62 1.94 -6.64
N PHE A 85 5.79 1.06 -7.63
CA PHE A 85 6.20 1.47 -8.97
C PHE A 85 5.20 2.45 -9.59
N ALA A 86 3.90 2.14 -9.50
CA ALA A 86 2.87 3.03 -10.00
C ALA A 86 2.87 4.38 -9.27
N LEU A 87 3.07 4.39 -7.93
CA LEU A 87 3.16 5.64 -7.15
C LEU A 87 4.31 6.52 -7.63
N ILE A 88 5.50 5.95 -7.82
CA ILE A 88 6.67 6.70 -8.30
C ILE A 88 6.39 7.27 -9.70
N LYS A 89 5.76 6.50 -10.58
CA LYS A 89 5.43 6.96 -11.94
C LYS A 89 4.47 8.14 -11.97
N ILE A 90 3.57 8.24 -10.99
CA ILE A 90 2.58 9.32 -10.93
C ILE A 90 2.88 10.36 -9.85
N ALA A 91 4.03 10.28 -9.17
CA ALA A 91 4.33 11.08 -7.98
C ALA A 91 4.13 12.59 -8.20
N ARG A 92 4.48 13.09 -9.39
CA ARG A 92 4.26 14.50 -9.80
C ARG A 92 2.80 14.96 -9.79
N HIS A 93 1.84 14.03 -9.80
CA HIS A 93 0.41 14.31 -9.77
C HIS A 93 -0.20 14.12 -8.36
N VAL A 94 0.61 13.72 -7.38
CA VAL A 94 0.17 13.48 -5.99
C VAL A 94 0.37 14.78 -5.19
N ASP A 95 -0.68 15.60 -5.17
CA ASP A 95 -0.74 16.83 -4.38
C ASP A 95 -1.46 16.62 -3.03
N ASP A 96 -1.56 17.69 -2.25
CA ASP A 96 -2.21 17.68 -0.93
C ASP A 96 -3.71 17.35 -1.04
N GLU A 97 -4.36 17.65 -2.16
CA GLU A 97 -5.76 17.28 -2.39
C GLU A 97 -5.90 15.76 -2.50
N VAL A 98 -5.05 15.10 -3.29
CA VAL A 98 -5.00 13.63 -3.41
C VAL A 98 -4.73 12.99 -2.05
N LYS A 99 -3.71 13.47 -1.32
CA LYS A 99 -3.35 12.95 0.01
C LYS A 99 -4.50 13.10 1.00
N THR A 100 -5.16 14.26 1.02
CA THR A 100 -6.29 14.54 1.91
C THR A 100 -7.47 13.62 1.60
N LYS A 101 -7.84 13.44 0.33
CA LYS A 101 -8.92 12.52 -0.08
C LYS A 101 -8.59 11.08 0.31
N ALA A 102 -7.34 10.66 0.13
CA ALA A 102 -6.87 9.34 0.52
C ALA A 102 -6.94 9.14 2.04
N LYS A 103 -6.42 10.11 2.83
CA LYS A 103 -6.44 10.08 4.29
C LYS A 103 -7.87 10.04 4.84
N ASN A 104 -8.75 10.93 4.39
CA ASN A 104 -10.15 10.97 4.84
C ASN A 104 -10.88 9.64 4.57
N LYS A 105 -10.61 9.01 3.42
CA LYS A 105 -11.21 7.71 3.11
C LYS A 105 -10.62 6.60 3.98
N LEU A 106 -9.32 6.63 4.23
CA LEU A 106 -8.63 5.70 5.12
C LEU A 106 -9.15 5.80 6.56
N ASP A 107 -9.33 7.02 7.09
CA ASP A 107 -9.87 7.31 8.42
C ASP A 107 -11.28 6.72 8.59
N SER A 108 -12.09 6.71 7.53
CA SER A 108 -13.41 6.07 7.56
C SER A 108 -13.37 4.54 7.71
N TRP A 109 -12.24 3.90 7.40
CA TRP A 109 -12.07 2.45 7.42
C TRP A 109 -11.28 1.95 8.63
N PHE A 110 -10.30 2.72 9.10
CA PHE A 110 -9.44 2.35 10.21
C PHE A 110 -9.71 3.23 11.43
N LYS A 111 -10.19 2.62 12.52
CA LYS A 111 -10.52 3.33 13.78
C LYS A 111 -9.33 4.03 14.46
N SER A 112 -8.10 3.62 14.14
CA SER A 112 -6.87 4.21 14.66
C SER A 112 -5.78 4.13 13.62
N ILE A 113 -5.44 5.27 13.02
CA ILE A 113 -4.34 5.40 12.08
C ILE A 113 -3.16 6.05 12.78
N ASN A 114 -1.97 5.51 12.57
CA ASN A 114 -0.74 6.18 12.93
C ASN A 114 -0.25 6.98 11.72
N GLU A 115 -0.17 8.30 11.84
CA GLU A 115 0.29 9.19 10.76
C GLU A 115 1.70 8.86 10.28
N ASP A 116 2.56 8.33 11.16
CA ASP A 116 3.92 7.88 10.79
C ASP A 116 3.87 6.82 9.68
N ASP A 117 2.81 6.02 9.62
CA ASP A 117 2.66 4.99 8.60
C ASP A 117 2.35 5.58 7.22
N LEU A 118 1.64 6.72 7.18
CA LEU A 118 1.31 7.43 5.95
C LEU A 118 2.56 8.13 5.42
N ILE A 119 3.35 8.76 6.30
CA ILE A 119 4.62 9.41 5.96
C ILE A 119 5.59 8.44 5.28
N VAL A 120 5.59 7.16 5.68
CA VAL A 120 6.43 6.15 5.01
C VAL A 120 6.04 5.96 3.54
N VAL A 121 4.75 6.01 3.21
CA VAL A 121 4.28 5.94 1.81
C VAL A 121 4.63 7.24 1.09
N GLU A 122 4.40 8.39 1.71
CA GLU A 122 4.68 9.69 1.09
C GLU A 122 6.16 9.90 0.81
N ARG A 123 7.06 9.41 1.67
CA ARG A 123 8.50 9.47 1.42
C ARG A 123 8.89 8.77 0.12
N ARG A 124 8.18 7.71 -0.27
CA ARG A 124 8.43 6.97 -1.52
C ARG A 124 8.05 7.77 -2.76
N LEU A 125 7.23 8.82 -2.64
CA LEU A 125 6.91 9.73 -3.74
C LEU A 125 8.11 10.61 -4.12
N PHE A 126 9.08 10.76 -3.22
CA PHE A 126 10.24 11.64 -3.38
C PHE A 126 11.58 10.87 -3.42
N THR A 127 11.53 9.55 -3.60
CA THR A 127 12.72 8.67 -3.73
C THR A 127 12.97 8.34 -5.20
#